data_AF-A0A6I2U7U2-F1
#
_entry.id   AF-A0A6I2U7U2-F1
#
_cell.length_a   1.000
_cell.length_b   1.000
_cell.length_c   1.000
_cell.angle_alpha   90.00
_cell.angle_beta   90.00
_cell.angle_gamma   90.00
#
_symmetry.space_group_name_H-M   'P 1'
#
loop_
_entity.id
_entity.type
_entity.pdbx_description
1 polymer ?
#
loop_
_entity_poly.entity_id
_entity_poly.type
_entity_poly.pdbx_seq_one_letter_code
_entity_poly.pdbx_strand_id
1 'polypeptide(L)'
;MLRNQDGQIEFFDLLWYNFPKGGCFEMNEKKPVSNVCYQIAAKNGRVLEVADFNTASGAAVQLWDNVKEDSQIWLLVEVAEGLYKLENKLTGKVLDVINAGSQNGAWLHQWDYIGKDNQLWTLEPAADGRWKVRSKLSGRVLDIVGMSQENGARLQIWDDVDGENQAWKFTEVKAAKKPAAKKAAAKRAAAEKDGPAKAEKTPAKRGRKPAVKKAEEAKAGAPAKASEAPKAAAPAKKAAPEKKPEPAKKAEPAKKAEPVPAPEKGNPTAGKSAPKKK
;
A
#
# COMPACT_ATOMS: atom_id res chain seq x y z
N MET A 1 -39.07 -26.64 -6.31
CA MET A 1 -39.61 -26.10 -5.04
C MET A 1 -40.38 -27.21 -4.37
N LEU A 2 -40.01 -27.61 -3.15
CA LEU A 2 -40.80 -28.51 -2.31
C LEU A 2 -41.42 -27.66 -1.20
N ARG A 3 -42.73 -27.85 -0.94
CA ARG A 3 -43.50 -27.14 0.07
C ARG A 3 -43.93 -28.12 1.16
N ASN A 4 -43.98 -27.65 2.39
CA ASN A 4 -44.50 -28.40 3.53
C ASN A 4 -46.02 -28.19 3.63
N GLN A 5 -46.71 -29.03 4.41
CA GLN A 5 -48.17 -29.19 4.35
C GLN A 5 -49.00 -27.94 4.73
N ASP A 6 -48.42 -26.99 5.47
CA ASP A 6 -49.12 -25.78 5.96
C ASP A 6 -48.82 -24.50 5.15
N GLY A 7 -48.07 -24.61 4.05
CA GLY A 7 -47.96 -23.54 3.04
C GLY A 7 -47.13 -22.29 3.41
N GLN A 8 -46.54 -22.21 4.60
CA GLN A 8 -45.66 -21.10 5.00
C GLN A 8 -44.26 -21.19 4.39
N ILE A 9 -43.62 -20.03 4.20
CA ILE A 9 -42.25 -19.90 3.71
C ILE A 9 -41.35 -19.59 4.91
N GLU A 10 -40.61 -20.58 5.39
CA GLU A 10 -39.63 -20.40 6.45
C GLU A 10 -38.32 -19.80 5.91
N PHE A 11 -37.86 -18.72 6.55
CA PHE A 11 -36.52 -18.17 6.32
C PHE A 11 -35.49 -19.06 7.04
N PHE A 12 -34.63 -19.74 6.28
CA PHE A 12 -33.52 -20.48 6.86
C PHE A 12 -32.42 -19.54 7.35
N ASP A 13 -32.46 -19.22 8.65
CA ASP A 13 -31.26 -18.87 9.40
C ASP A 13 -30.27 -20.06 9.36
N LEU A 14 -29.10 -19.85 8.76
CA LEU A 14 -28.01 -20.83 8.70
C LEU A 14 -26.73 -20.26 9.31
N LEU A 15 -26.77 -20.08 10.62
CA LEU A 15 -25.57 -20.10 11.47
C LEU A 15 -25.50 -21.44 12.18
N TRP A 16 -24.56 -22.33 11.84
CA TRP A 16 -23.96 -23.22 12.83
C TRP A 16 -22.58 -23.72 12.41
N TYR A 17 -21.54 -23.10 12.97
CA TYR A 17 -20.20 -23.67 13.03
C TYR A 17 -20.16 -24.75 14.13
N ASN A 18 -19.51 -25.87 13.84
CA ASN A 18 -19.38 -26.99 14.78
C ASN A 18 -18.14 -26.78 15.67
N PHE A 19 -18.33 -26.52 16.97
CA PHE A 19 -17.24 -26.27 17.93
C PHE A 19 -16.86 -27.53 18.74
N PRO A 20 -15.57 -27.86 18.89
CA PRO A 20 -15.12 -28.77 19.96
C PRO A 20 -15.21 -28.06 21.32
N LYS A 21 -15.57 -28.82 22.37
CA LYS A 21 -15.76 -28.28 23.73
C LYS A 21 -14.42 -28.13 24.46
N GLY A 22 -14.09 -26.90 24.85
CA GLY A 22 -13.04 -26.60 25.84
C GLY A 22 -11.99 -25.60 25.36
N GLY A 23 -12.16 -24.33 25.73
CA GLY A 23 -11.21 -23.26 25.46
C GLY A 23 -11.92 -21.93 25.20
N CYS A 24 -11.65 -20.92 26.02
CA CYS A 24 -12.24 -19.60 25.86
C CYS A 24 -11.66 -18.88 24.63
N PHE A 25 -12.34 -18.96 23.49
CA PHE A 25 -12.13 -18.07 22.36
C PHE A 25 -13.35 -17.17 22.20
N GLU A 26 -13.39 -16.10 22.99
CA GLU A 26 -14.27 -14.96 22.74
C GLU A 26 -13.72 -14.18 21.54
N MET A 27 -13.85 -14.75 20.34
CA MET A 27 -13.49 -14.14 19.04
C MET A 27 -14.51 -13.08 18.66
N ASN A 28 -14.75 -12.12 19.55
CA ASN A 28 -15.78 -11.09 19.42
C ASN A 28 -15.20 -9.81 18.78
N GLU A 29 -14.38 -9.97 17.74
CA GLU A 29 -13.86 -8.88 16.91
C GLU A 29 -14.42 -9.01 15.50
N LYS A 30 -15.37 -8.11 15.21
CA LYS A 30 -16.17 -8.11 13.98
C LYS A 30 -15.29 -7.82 12.76
N LYS A 31 -15.37 -8.69 11.74
CA LYS A 31 -14.72 -8.49 10.43
C LYS A 31 -15.01 -7.08 9.89
N PRO A 32 -13.99 -6.34 9.39
CA PRO A 32 -14.20 -5.06 8.73
C PRO A 32 -15.28 -5.14 7.65
N VAL A 33 -16.19 -4.17 7.69
CA VAL A 33 -17.43 -4.18 6.92
C VAL A 33 -17.27 -3.33 5.66
N SER A 34 -17.75 -3.84 4.54
CA SER A 34 -17.78 -3.10 3.27
C SER A 34 -18.60 -1.81 3.38
N ASN A 35 -18.18 -0.78 2.64
CA ASN A 35 -18.73 0.58 2.63
C ASN A 35 -18.64 1.33 3.98
N VAL A 36 -17.63 1.01 4.78
CA VAL A 36 -17.30 1.72 6.03
C VAL A 36 -15.92 2.37 5.93
N CYS A 37 -15.80 3.59 6.46
CA CYS A 37 -14.53 4.31 6.57
C CYS A 37 -13.74 3.83 7.80
N TYR A 38 -12.45 3.57 7.62
CA TYR A 38 -11.55 3.07 8.65
C TYR A 38 -10.29 3.93 8.79
N GLN A 39 -9.77 4.01 10.01
CA GLN A 39 -8.33 4.19 10.23
C GLN A 39 -7.68 2.82 10.33
N ILE A 40 -6.58 2.63 9.61
CA ILE A 40 -5.87 1.35 9.52
C ILE A 40 -4.54 1.52 10.25
N ALA A 41 -4.50 1.07 11.51
CA ALA A 41 -3.40 1.35 12.44
C ALA A 41 -2.40 0.20 12.57
N ALA A 42 -1.11 0.51 12.54
CA ALA A 42 -0.02 -0.37 12.97
C ALA A 42 -0.03 -0.59 14.49
N LYS A 43 0.82 -1.48 15.03
CA LYS A 43 0.81 -1.82 16.46
C LYS A 43 1.19 -0.63 17.36
N ASN A 44 2.05 0.26 16.87
CA ASN A 44 2.45 1.51 17.54
C ASN A 44 1.37 2.62 17.51
N GLY A 45 0.19 2.37 16.92
CA GLY A 45 -0.90 3.36 16.83
C GLY A 45 -0.81 4.35 15.67
N ARG A 46 0.30 4.36 14.92
CA ARG A 46 0.41 5.11 13.64
C ARG A 46 -0.49 4.49 12.58
N VAL A 47 -0.98 5.30 11.66
CA VAL A 47 -2.00 4.92 10.67
C VAL A 47 -1.49 5.03 9.24
N LEU A 48 -2.10 4.22 8.36
CA LEU A 48 -1.89 4.27 6.93
C LEU A 48 -2.37 5.61 6.35
N GLU A 49 -1.48 6.33 5.67
CA GLU A 49 -1.71 7.69 5.18
C GLU A 49 -1.23 7.86 3.73
N VAL A 50 -1.92 8.69 2.94
CA VAL A 50 -1.36 9.26 1.69
C VAL A 50 -0.50 10.49 2.05
N ALA A 51 0.80 10.38 1.82
CA ALA A 51 1.81 11.32 2.27
C ALA A 51 1.57 12.76 1.76
N ASP A 52 1.88 13.73 2.62
CA ASP A 52 1.88 15.17 2.31
C ASP A 52 0.56 15.71 1.75
N PHE A 53 -0.57 15.03 2.03
CA PHE A 53 -1.89 15.31 1.43
C PHE A 53 -1.89 15.27 -0.11
N ASN A 54 -0.89 14.61 -0.70
CA ASN A 54 -0.64 14.64 -2.13
C ASN A 54 -1.75 13.92 -2.90
N THR A 55 -2.49 14.66 -3.72
CA THR A 55 -3.66 14.16 -4.46
C THR A 55 -3.31 13.48 -5.80
N ALA A 56 -2.03 13.41 -6.17
CA ALA A 56 -1.59 12.80 -7.41
C ALA A 56 -1.61 11.26 -7.36
N SER A 57 -1.94 10.64 -8.49
CA SER A 57 -1.64 9.22 -8.72
C SER A 57 -0.12 9.03 -8.69
N GLY A 58 0.37 8.04 -7.94
CA GLY A 58 1.79 7.88 -7.65
C GLY A 58 2.22 8.43 -6.28
N ALA A 59 1.32 9.11 -5.54
CA ALA A 59 1.65 9.61 -4.22
C ALA A 59 1.94 8.46 -3.23
N ALA A 60 2.99 8.66 -2.45
CA ALA A 60 3.49 7.71 -1.45
C ALA A 60 2.43 7.38 -0.39
N VAL A 61 2.23 6.10 -0.10
CA VAL A 61 1.50 5.65 1.11
C VAL A 61 2.48 5.34 2.24
N GLN A 62 2.29 5.95 3.41
CA GLN A 62 3.21 5.90 4.57
C GLN A 62 2.47 5.61 5.88
N LEU A 63 3.22 5.38 6.95
CA LEU A 63 2.72 5.56 8.32
C LEU A 63 2.89 7.00 8.78
N TRP A 64 1.90 7.47 9.53
CA TRP A 64 1.98 8.73 10.26
C TRP A 64 1.22 8.67 11.60
N ASP A 65 1.52 9.60 12.49
CA ASP A 65 0.78 9.80 13.74
C ASP A 65 -0.71 10.03 13.44
N ASN A 66 -1.58 9.40 14.23
CA ASN A 66 -3.02 9.45 14.03
C ASN A 66 -3.61 10.83 14.40
N VAL A 67 -3.69 11.71 13.40
CA VAL A 67 -4.28 13.06 13.50
C VAL A 67 -5.72 13.13 12.99
N LYS A 68 -6.24 12.03 12.42
CA LYS A 68 -7.65 11.86 11.97
C LYS A 68 -8.03 12.72 10.75
N GLU A 69 -7.04 13.07 9.95
CA GLU A 69 -7.22 13.76 8.67
C GLU A 69 -7.76 12.83 7.57
N ASP A 70 -8.37 13.41 6.53
CA ASP A 70 -8.98 12.64 5.44
C ASP A 70 -7.96 11.85 4.60
N SER A 71 -6.68 12.22 4.62
CA SER A 71 -5.56 11.44 4.06
C SER A 71 -5.29 10.12 4.81
N GLN A 72 -5.76 10.00 6.06
CA GLN A 72 -5.57 8.84 6.94
C GLN A 72 -6.81 7.94 7.03
N ILE A 73 -7.88 8.27 6.28
CA ILE A 73 -9.16 7.56 6.33
C ILE A 73 -9.35 6.80 5.02
N TRP A 74 -9.65 5.50 5.13
CA TRP A 74 -9.79 4.60 4.00
C TRP A 74 -11.18 3.97 4.01
N LEU A 75 -11.95 4.17 2.93
CA LEU A 75 -13.19 3.47 2.67
C LEU A 75 -12.87 2.05 2.18
N LEU A 76 -13.28 1.04 2.93
CA LEU A 76 -13.20 -0.35 2.49
C LEU A 76 -14.38 -0.66 1.58
N VAL A 77 -14.14 -1.09 0.33
CA VAL A 77 -15.21 -1.43 -0.62
C VAL A 77 -15.00 -2.84 -1.16
N GLU A 78 -15.95 -3.73 -0.89
CA GLU A 78 -16.01 -5.08 -1.47
C GLU A 78 -16.42 -5.00 -2.95
N VAL A 79 -15.58 -5.56 -3.84
CA VAL A 79 -15.80 -5.57 -5.29
C VAL A 79 -16.19 -6.95 -5.83
N ALA A 80 -15.88 -8.00 -5.07
CA ALA A 80 -16.33 -9.37 -5.24
C ALA A 80 -16.27 -10.07 -3.86
N GLU A 81 -16.84 -11.26 -3.71
CA GLU A 81 -16.88 -11.99 -2.43
C GLU A 81 -15.49 -12.09 -1.76
N GLY A 82 -15.36 -11.48 -0.58
CA GLY A 82 -14.12 -11.45 0.20
C GLY A 82 -12.98 -10.62 -0.38
N LEU A 83 -13.21 -9.89 -1.48
CA LEU A 83 -12.21 -9.14 -2.22
C LEU A 83 -12.52 -7.64 -2.21
N TYR A 84 -11.57 -6.85 -1.72
CA TYR A 84 -11.76 -5.44 -1.40
C TYR A 84 -10.80 -4.53 -2.17
N LYS A 85 -11.24 -3.30 -2.44
CA LYS A 85 -10.36 -2.14 -2.62
C LYS A 85 -10.35 -1.29 -1.34
N LEU A 86 -9.24 -0.58 -1.12
CA LEU A 86 -9.11 0.43 -0.07
C LEU A 86 -9.00 1.80 -0.73
N GLU A 87 -10.03 2.62 -0.61
CA GLU A 87 -10.15 3.93 -1.26
C GLU A 87 -9.87 5.06 -0.26
N ASN A 88 -8.90 5.93 -0.54
CA ASN A 88 -8.54 7.03 0.35
C ASN A 88 -9.61 8.14 0.32
N LYS A 89 -10.07 8.58 1.48
CA LYS A 89 -11.18 9.54 1.61
C LYS A 89 -10.84 10.92 1.05
N LEU A 90 -9.59 11.37 1.14
CA LEU A 90 -9.17 12.67 0.59
C LEU A 90 -9.19 12.69 -0.94
N THR A 91 -8.84 11.58 -1.59
CA THR A 91 -8.48 11.58 -3.03
C THR A 91 -9.41 10.73 -3.92
N GLY A 92 -10.17 9.79 -3.35
CA GLY A 92 -10.93 8.78 -4.10
C GLY A 92 -10.05 7.77 -4.84
N LYS A 93 -8.73 7.78 -4.62
CA LYS A 93 -7.75 6.84 -5.21
C LYS A 93 -7.57 5.63 -4.31
N VAL A 94 -7.09 4.52 -4.88
CA VAL A 94 -6.98 3.24 -4.17
C VAL A 94 -5.55 2.90 -3.78
N LEU A 95 -5.40 2.10 -2.71
CA LEU A 95 -4.14 1.46 -2.35
C LEU A 95 -3.71 0.49 -3.46
N ASP A 96 -2.54 0.74 -4.03
CA ASP A 96 -2.04 0.08 -5.25
C ASP A 96 -0.56 -0.33 -5.07
N VAL A 97 -0.20 -1.53 -5.54
CA VAL A 97 1.20 -1.99 -5.60
C VAL A 97 1.86 -1.48 -6.89
N ILE A 98 2.91 -0.67 -6.71
CA ILE A 98 3.59 0.05 -7.79
C ILE A 98 3.98 -0.89 -8.94
N ASN A 99 3.59 -0.51 -10.16
CA ASN A 99 3.86 -1.24 -11.42
C ASN A 99 3.39 -2.70 -11.42
N ALA A 100 2.44 -3.08 -10.55
CA ALA A 100 2.07 -4.47 -10.29
C ALA A 100 3.28 -5.37 -9.97
N GLY A 101 4.25 -4.83 -9.21
CA GLY A 101 5.36 -5.62 -8.66
C GLY A 101 4.82 -6.70 -7.73
N SER A 102 5.25 -7.95 -7.92
CA SER A 102 4.74 -9.11 -7.17
C SER A 102 5.73 -9.65 -6.13
N GLN A 103 6.98 -9.18 -6.15
CA GLN A 103 8.07 -9.59 -5.26
C GLN A 103 8.04 -8.90 -3.88
N ASN A 104 8.77 -9.47 -2.91
CA ASN A 104 9.07 -8.79 -1.64
C ASN A 104 9.71 -7.42 -1.89
N GLY A 105 9.25 -6.41 -1.15
CA GLY A 105 9.76 -5.04 -1.29
C GLY A 105 9.17 -4.25 -2.46
N ALA A 106 8.14 -4.78 -3.15
CA ALA A 106 7.35 -3.94 -4.06
C ALA A 106 6.56 -2.90 -3.24
N TRP A 107 6.83 -1.62 -3.53
CA TRP A 107 6.30 -0.47 -2.80
C TRP A 107 4.80 -0.24 -3.01
N LEU A 108 4.17 0.47 -2.07
CA LEU A 108 2.81 0.99 -2.18
C LEU A 108 2.77 2.49 -2.54
N HIS A 109 1.77 2.84 -3.33
CA HIS A 109 1.30 4.21 -3.61
C HIS A 109 -0.24 4.24 -3.65
N GLN A 110 -0.82 5.43 -3.86
CA GLN A 110 -2.21 5.52 -4.33
C GLN A 110 -2.25 5.59 -5.86
N TRP A 111 -3.28 5.01 -6.48
CA TRP A 111 -3.52 5.14 -7.92
C TRP A 111 -5.02 5.25 -8.25
N ASP A 112 -5.35 5.70 -9.45
CA ASP A 112 -6.73 5.65 -9.93
C ASP A 112 -7.23 4.21 -10.02
N TYR A 113 -8.47 3.96 -9.60
CA TYR A 113 -9.02 2.60 -9.64
C TYR A 113 -9.24 2.13 -11.08
N ILE A 114 -8.50 1.10 -11.48
CA ILE A 114 -8.56 0.47 -12.81
C ILE A 114 -8.93 -1.03 -12.74
N GLY A 115 -9.29 -1.54 -11.56
CA GLY A 115 -9.80 -2.90 -11.38
C GLY A 115 -8.78 -4.01 -11.65
N LYS A 116 -7.50 -3.75 -11.40
CA LYS A 116 -6.39 -4.71 -11.56
C LYS A 116 -6.00 -5.34 -10.23
N ASP A 117 -5.47 -6.56 -10.26
CA ASP A 117 -5.17 -7.34 -9.04
C ASP A 117 -4.17 -6.67 -8.09
N ASN A 118 -3.33 -5.74 -8.58
CA ASN A 118 -2.44 -4.93 -7.76
C ASN A 118 -3.16 -3.87 -6.90
N GLN A 119 -4.47 -3.71 -7.07
CA GLN A 119 -5.37 -2.81 -6.31
C GLN A 119 -6.37 -3.56 -5.43
N LEU A 120 -6.31 -4.90 -5.42
CA LEU A 120 -7.30 -5.76 -4.81
C LEU A 120 -6.70 -6.56 -3.65
N TRP A 121 -7.46 -6.66 -2.56
CA TRP A 121 -6.98 -7.09 -1.26
C TRP A 121 -7.96 -8.04 -0.59
N THR A 122 -7.48 -9.13 0.02
CA THR A 122 -8.26 -9.94 0.98
C THR A 122 -7.91 -9.53 2.40
N LEU A 123 -8.86 -9.72 3.32
CA LEU A 123 -8.67 -9.45 4.75
C LEU A 123 -8.73 -10.76 5.53
N GLU A 124 -7.65 -11.06 6.24
CA GLU A 124 -7.49 -12.31 7.00
C GLU A 124 -7.22 -12.01 8.48
N PRO A 125 -7.81 -12.77 9.44
CA PRO A 125 -7.56 -12.55 10.86
C PRO A 125 -6.08 -12.73 11.23
N ALA A 126 -5.62 -11.91 12.17
CA ALA A 126 -4.35 -12.03 12.87
C ALA A 126 -4.58 -12.05 14.40
N ALA A 127 -3.52 -12.16 15.18
CA ALA A 127 -3.59 -12.06 16.64
C ALA A 127 -4.17 -10.71 17.12
N ASP A 128 -4.68 -10.67 18.34
CA ASP A 128 -5.13 -9.46 19.05
C ASP A 128 -6.17 -8.61 18.28
N GLY A 129 -7.09 -9.27 17.57
CA GLY A 129 -8.16 -8.60 16.80
C GLY A 129 -7.69 -7.89 15.52
N ARG A 130 -6.42 -8.08 15.15
CA ARG A 130 -5.81 -7.43 13.99
C ARG A 130 -6.09 -8.24 12.71
N TRP A 131 -5.75 -7.65 11.57
CA TRP A 131 -6.01 -8.18 10.24
C TRP A 131 -4.75 -8.11 9.38
N LYS A 132 -4.47 -9.14 8.60
CA LYS A 132 -3.54 -9.07 7.47
C LYS A 132 -4.30 -8.54 6.25
N VAL A 133 -3.66 -7.65 5.49
CA VAL A 133 -4.18 -7.13 4.23
C VAL A 133 -3.38 -7.77 3.11
N ARG A 134 -3.91 -8.84 2.49
CA ARG A 134 -3.18 -9.67 1.52
C ARG A 134 -3.51 -9.27 0.09
N SER A 135 -2.49 -9.08 -0.73
CA SER A 135 -2.62 -8.68 -2.14
C SER A 135 -3.12 -9.84 -3.00
N LYS A 136 -4.18 -9.58 -3.79
CA LYS A 136 -4.72 -10.50 -4.80
C LYS A 136 -3.70 -10.85 -5.87
N LEU A 137 -2.81 -9.91 -6.22
CA LEU A 137 -1.77 -10.06 -7.23
C LEU A 137 -0.76 -11.16 -6.92
N SER A 138 -0.32 -11.25 -5.66
CA SER A 138 0.92 -11.95 -5.27
C SER A 138 0.79 -12.88 -4.07
N GLY A 139 -0.32 -12.81 -3.32
CA GLY A 139 -0.48 -13.52 -2.05
C GLY A 139 0.35 -12.95 -0.89
N ARG A 140 1.10 -11.87 -1.11
CA ARG A 140 1.91 -11.15 -0.10
C ARG A 140 1.06 -10.17 0.70
N VAL A 141 1.50 -9.82 1.91
CA VAL A 141 0.76 -8.95 2.85
C VAL A 141 1.33 -7.54 2.90
N LEU A 142 0.47 -6.56 3.24
CA LEU A 142 0.86 -5.18 3.52
C LEU A 142 1.81 -5.12 4.72
N ASP A 143 3.00 -4.56 4.49
CA ASP A 143 4.15 -4.65 5.38
C ASP A 143 4.82 -3.27 5.56
N ILE A 144 5.23 -2.95 6.79
CA ILE A 144 6.00 -1.73 7.09
C ILE A 144 7.50 -2.01 6.89
N VAL A 145 8.12 -1.23 6.00
CA VAL A 145 9.52 -1.44 5.61
C VAL A 145 10.47 -1.36 6.80
N GLY A 146 11.31 -2.40 6.94
CA GLY A 146 12.29 -2.52 8.01
C GLY A 146 11.70 -2.57 9.42
N MET A 147 10.41 -2.91 9.55
CA MET A 147 9.65 -2.83 10.82
C MET A 147 9.68 -1.43 11.45
N SER A 148 9.92 -0.38 10.63
CA SER A 148 10.13 0.98 11.13
C SER A 148 8.91 1.47 11.92
N GLN A 149 9.17 2.06 13.08
CA GLN A 149 8.12 2.64 13.91
C GLN A 149 7.90 4.13 13.64
N GLU A 150 8.70 4.78 12.79
CA GLU A 150 8.72 6.24 12.63
C GLU A 150 7.62 6.80 11.72
N ASN A 151 7.34 8.10 11.88
CA ASN A 151 6.58 8.87 10.89
C ASN A 151 7.32 8.87 9.54
N GLY A 152 6.58 8.72 8.45
CA GLY A 152 7.14 8.59 7.11
C GLY A 152 7.65 7.18 6.77
N ALA A 153 7.49 6.19 7.67
CA ALA A 153 7.78 4.80 7.36
C ALA A 153 6.94 4.35 6.16
N ARG A 154 7.61 4.02 5.06
CA ARG A 154 7.00 3.63 3.79
C ARG A 154 6.44 2.20 3.88
N LEU A 155 5.48 1.88 3.02
CA LEU A 155 4.85 0.56 2.95
C LEU A 155 5.31 -0.24 1.72
N GLN A 156 5.45 -1.55 1.90
CA GLN A 156 5.73 -2.54 0.86
C GLN A 156 4.74 -3.71 0.93
N ILE A 157 4.77 -4.62 -0.04
CA ILE A 157 4.29 -6.00 0.15
C ILE A 157 5.46 -6.92 0.50
N TRP A 158 5.21 -7.88 1.39
CA TRP A 158 6.20 -8.89 1.78
C TRP A 158 5.53 -10.26 1.98
N ASP A 159 6.31 -11.33 1.93
CA ASP A 159 5.87 -12.66 2.34
C ASP A 159 5.28 -12.61 3.75
N ASP A 160 4.24 -13.41 3.96
CA ASP A 160 3.60 -13.49 5.27
C ASP A 160 4.51 -14.25 6.24
N VAL A 161 5.04 -13.53 7.23
CA VAL A 161 5.96 -14.05 8.26
C VAL A 161 5.38 -13.89 9.68
N ASP A 162 4.07 -13.67 9.79
CA ASP A 162 3.36 -13.39 11.05
C ASP A 162 3.97 -12.21 11.85
N GLY A 163 4.60 -11.27 11.15
CA GLY A 163 5.27 -10.10 11.75
C GLY A 163 4.30 -9.07 12.31
N GLU A 164 4.64 -8.44 13.44
CA GLU A 164 3.82 -7.36 14.04
C GLU A 164 3.65 -6.16 13.10
N ASN A 165 4.58 -5.99 12.16
CA ASN A 165 4.57 -4.98 11.10
C ASN A 165 3.66 -5.33 9.90
N GLN A 166 3.00 -6.50 9.93
CA GLN A 166 2.10 -7.01 8.90
C GLN A 166 0.64 -7.16 9.39
N ALA A 167 0.40 -6.97 10.69
CA ALA A 167 -0.91 -7.02 11.32
C ALA A 167 -1.47 -5.62 11.53
N TRP A 168 -2.73 -5.38 11.16
CA TRP A 168 -3.37 -4.06 11.09
C TRP A 168 -4.67 -3.99 11.90
N LYS A 169 -4.88 -2.92 12.68
CA LYS A 169 -6.15 -2.68 13.40
C LYS A 169 -7.04 -1.73 12.61
N PHE A 170 -8.21 -2.20 12.22
CA PHE A 170 -9.24 -1.42 11.54
C PHE A 170 -10.15 -0.75 12.58
N THR A 171 -10.12 0.57 12.67
CA THR A 171 -10.98 1.35 13.60
C THR A 171 -12.01 2.16 12.81
N GLU A 172 -13.31 1.90 13.01
CA GLU A 172 -14.39 2.58 12.29
C GLU A 172 -14.39 4.10 12.54
N VAL A 173 -14.33 4.88 11.47
CA VAL A 173 -14.51 6.33 11.50
C VAL A 173 -15.99 6.63 11.32
N LYS A 174 -16.69 6.71 12.45
CA LYS A 174 -18.08 7.18 12.46
C LYS A 174 -18.13 8.60 11.91
N ALA A 175 -18.89 8.81 10.83
CA ALA A 175 -19.12 10.13 10.28
C ALA A 175 -19.62 11.07 11.40
N ALA A 176 -18.88 12.15 11.65
CA ALA A 176 -19.30 13.15 12.60
C ALA A 176 -20.69 13.65 12.18
N LYS A 177 -21.66 13.61 13.10
CA LYS A 177 -22.98 14.21 12.88
C LYS A 177 -22.78 15.71 12.66
N LYS A 178 -22.73 16.12 11.39
CA LYS A 178 -22.54 17.52 10.99
C LYS A 178 -23.55 18.37 11.76
N PRO A 179 -23.11 19.33 12.61
CA PRO A 179 -24.02 20.32 13.15
C PRO A 179 -24.69 21.00 11.95
N ALA A 180 -26.02 20.92 11.89
CA ALA A 180 -26.75 21.32 10.69
C ALA A 180 -26.31 22.73 10.27
N ALA A 181 -25.90 22.90 9.02
CA ALA A 181 -25.42 24.16 8.47
C ALA A 181 -26.58 25.15 8.27
N LYS A 182 -27.22 25.54 9.37
CA LYS A 182 -28.45 26.33 9.42
C LYS A 182 -28.33 27.53 10.38
N LYS A 183 -27.11 28.08 10.52
CA LYS A 183 -26.88 29.39 11.17
C LYS A 183 -25.69 30.21 10.66
N ALA A 184 -25.04 29.82 9.55
CA ALA A 184 -23.99 30.63 8.91
C ALA A 184 -24.52 31.61 7.86
N ALA A 185 -25.60 31.26 7.14
CA ALA A 185 -26.22 32.13 6.13
C ALA A 185 -26.88 33.39 6.74
N ALA A 186 -27.39 33.29 7.97
CA ALA A 186 -28.09 34.39 8.65
C ALA A 186 -27.19 35.54 9.13
N LYS A 187 -25.85 35.40 9.09
CA LYS A 187 -24.90 36.45 9.51
C LYS A 187 -24.22 37.18 8.33
N ARG A 188 -24.54 36.83 7.08
CA ARG A 188 -24.06 37.54 5.87
C ARG A 188 -25.09 38.49 5.22
N ALA A 189 -26.36 38.45 5.65
CA ALA A 189 -27.43 39.30 5.10
C ALA A 189 -27.70 40.59 5.90
N ALA A 190 -26.81 40.95 6.85
CA ALA A 190 -27.00 42.09 7.76
C ALA A 190 -25.86 43.12 7.70
N ALA A 191 -25.02 43.08 6.64
CA ALA A 191 -23.85 43.94 6.47
C ALA A 191 -23.90 44.77 5.17
N GLU A 192 -25.07 44.87 4.52
CA GLU A 192 -25.29 45.65 3.29
C GLU A 192 -26.55 46.51 3.43
N LYS A 193 -26.46 47.53 4.30
CA LYS A 193 -27.25 48.77 4.22
C LYS A 193 -26.39 49.94 4.70
N ASP A 194 -26.75 51.12 4.24
CA ASP A 194 -26.22 52.44 4.61
C ASP A 194 -24.80 52.80 4.13
N GLY A 195 -24.74 53.24 2.88
CA GLY A 195 -23.87 54.37 2.51
C GLY A 195 -24.62 55.69 2.72
N PRO A 196 -23.90 56.82 2.73
CA PRO A 196 -24.28 57.83 1.74
C PRO A 196 -23.08 58.48 1.03
N ALA A 197 -23.33 59.05 -0.15
CA ALA A 197 -22.34 59.74 -0.97
C ALA A 197 -22.38 61.27 -0.73
N LYS A 198 -21.23 61.93 -0.96
CA LYS A 198 -21.22 63.24 -1.64
C LYS A 198 -19.91 63.47 -2.38
N ALA A 199 -20.00 64.11 -3.54
CA ALA A 199 -18.86 64.45 -4.41
C ALA A 199 -18.28 65.84 -4.07
N GLU A 200 -17.07 66.17 -4.55
CA GLU A 200 -16.87 67.34 -5.44
C GLU A 200 -15.50 67.37 -6.19
N LYS A 201 -15.57 67.71 -7.49
CA LYS A 201 -14.60 68.34 -8.44
C LYS A 201 -13.13 67.87 -8.62
N THR A 202 -12.89 67.43 -9.85
CA THR A 202 -11.64 67.47 -10.66
C THR A 202 -11.23 68.91 -11.04
N PRO A 203 -9.99 69.17 -11.53
CA PRO A 203 -9.71 68.98 -12.97
C PRO A 203 -8.31 68.43 -13.33
N ALA A 204 -8.25 67.77 -14.49
CA ALA A 204 -7.03 67.19 -15.05
C ALA A 204 -6.13 68.25 -15.76
N LYS A 205 -4.83 67.96 -15.87
CA LYS A 205 -3.97 68.53 -16.92
C LYS A 205 -3.22 67.46 -17.72
N ARG A 206 -3.14 67.75 -19.01
CA ARG A 206 -2.72 66.95 -20.16
C ARG A 206 -1.22 67.13 -20.41
N GLY A 207 -0.45 66.07 -20.69
CA GLY A 207 1.02 66.19 -20.82
C GLY A 207 1.72 65.04 -21.56
N ARG A 208 1.76 65.14 -22.89
CA ARG A 208 2.51 64.35 -23.90
C ARG A 208 3.74 63.51 -23.46
N LYS A 209 3.74 62.26 -23.96
CA LYS A 209 4.91 61.46 -24.35
C LYS A 209 5.72 62.15 -25.47
N PRO A 210 7.06 62.00 -25.51
CA PRO A 210 7.82 62.03 -26.75
C PRO A 210 8.43 60.65 -27.08
N ALA A 211 8.25 60.20 -28.32
CA ALA A 211 9.34 59.55 -29.06
C ALA A 211 10.17 60.70 -29.70
N VAL A 212 11.37 60.55 -30.28
CA VAL A 212 11.96 59.48 -31.09
C VAL A 212 13.49 59.71 -31.06
N LYS A 213 14.32 58.65 -31.12
CA LYS A 213 15.44 58.58 -32.10
C LYS A 213 16.04 57.18 -32.21
N LYS A 214 15.84 56.62 -33.40
CA LYS A 214 16.48 55.42 -33.96
C LYS A 214 17.89 55.79 -34.43
N ALA A 215 18.83 54.88 -34.25
CA ALA A 215 20.02 54.75 -35.10
C ALA A 215 20.20 53.25 -35.39
N GLU A 216 20.32 52.92 -36.68
CA GLU A 216 20.47 51.57 -37.22
C GLU A 216 21.40 51.68 -38.42
N GLU A 217 22.50 50.94 -38.40
CA GLU A 217 23.27 50.44 -39.55
C GLU A 217 24.11 49.28 -38.96
N ALA A 218 24.05 48.03 -39.41
CA ALA A 218 24.30 47.49 -40.76
C ALA A 218 25.74 47.78 -41.21
N LYS A 219 26.50 46.85 -41.84
CA LYS A 219 26.07 45.74 -42.70
C LYS A 219 27.21 44.73 -42.92
N ALA A 220 26.85 43.53 -43.38
CA ALA A 220 27.68 42.54 -44.09
C ALA A 220 28.81 41.81 -43.30
N GLY A 221 29.07 40.53 -43.53
CA GLY A 221 28.35 39.59 -44.42
C GLY A 221 28.90 38.16 -44.31
N ALA A 222 28.05 37.17 -44.60
CA ALA A 222 28.46 35.80 -44.88
C ALA A 222 28.85 35.67 -46.37
N PRO A 223 29.58 34.61 -46.80
CA PRO A 223 28.90 33.34 -47.03
C PRO A 223 29.68 32.04 -46.72
N ALA A 224 28.90 30.98 -46.47
CA ALA A 224 29.11 29.58 -46.87
C ALA A 224 30.41 28.82 -46.51
N LYS A 225 30.25 27.80 -45.65
CA LYS A 225 30.37 26.40 -46.10
C LYS A 225 29.51 25.46 -45.25
N ALA A 226 29.04 24.36 -45.85
CA ALA A 226 28.24 23.31 -45.22
C ALA A 226 29.08 22.06 -44.92
N SER A 227 28.44 21.02 -44.34
CA SER A 227 28.98 19.74 -43.84
C SER A 227 29.70 19.84 -42.47
N GLU A 228 29.60 18.89 -41.52
CA GLU A 228 28.77 17.67 -41.41
C GLU A 228 28.56 17.31 -39.92
N ALA A 229 27.72 16.30 -39.61
CA ALA A 229 27.54 15.78 -38.26
C ALA A 229 28.70 14.85 -37.83
N PRO A 230 28.78 14.47 -36.54
CA PRO A 230 29.41 13.23 -36.13
C PRO A 230 28.36 12.19 -35.70
N LYS A 231 28.07 11.22 -36.58
CA LYS A 231 27.52 9.93 -36.17
C LYS A 231 28.69 8.98 -35.85
N ALA A 232 28.45 8.04 -34.95
CA ALA A 232 29.39 7.05 -34.43
C ALA A 232 30.45 6.49 -35.41
N ALA A 233 31.68 6.33 -34.91
CA ALA A 233 32.73 5.52 -35.55
C ALA A 233 33.36 4.55 -34.54
N ALA A 234 33.17 3.27 -34.82
CA ALA A 234 33.97 2.13 -34.38
C ALA A 234 34.08 1.20 -35.63
N PRO A 235 34.88 0.11 -35.67
CA PRO A 235 35.99 -0.33 -34.82
C PRO A 235 37.24 -0.79 -35.65
N ALA A 236 38.17 -1.54 -35.02
CA ALA A 236 39.06 -2.56 -35.64
C ALA A 236 40.23 -2.05 -36.54
N LYS A 237 41.36 -2.76 -36.79
CA LYS A 237 41.97 -4.07 -36.40
C LYS A 237 43.51 -3.95 -36.73
N LYS A 238 44.46 -4.88 -36.53
CA LYS A 238 44.51 -6.33 -36.18
C LYS A 238 45.90 -6.67 -35.56
N ALA A 239 45.97 -7.52 -34.54
CA ALA A 239 47.09 -8.46 -34.32
C ALA A 239 46.55 -9.71 -33.59
N ALA A 240 47.00 -10.90 -33.97
CA ALA A 240 46.50 -12.21 -33.52
C ALA A 240 47.47 -13.32 -33.98
N PRO A 241 47.34 -14.61 -33.59
CA PRO A 241 46.50 -15.19 -32.51
C PRO A 241 47.31 -16.09 -31.53
N GLU A 242 46.79 -16.33 -30.32
CA GLU A 242 47.11 -17.53 -29.54
C GLU A 242 45.85 -18.25 -29.04
N LYS A 243 46.00 -19.54 -28.69
CA LYS A 243 44.93 -20.55 -28.79
C LYS A 243 44.07 -20.68 -27.53
N LYS A 244 42.78 -20.85 -27.80
CA LYS A 244 41.72 -21.40 -26.95
C LYS A 244 42.10 -22.77 -26.36
N PRO A 245 41.85 -23.04 -25.06
CA PRO A 245 41.48 -24.36 -24.58
C PRO A 245 39.95 -24.52 -24.58
N GLU A 246 39.46 -25.60 -25.18
CA GLU A 246 38.06 -26.06 -25.09
C GLU A 246 38.00 -27.36 -24.24
N PRO A 247 36.83 -27.98 -24.01
CA PRO A 247 36.32 -28.19 -22.66
C PRO A 247 36.68 -29.56 -22.08
N ALA A 248 37.05 -29.61 -20.80
CA ALA A 248 37.17 -30.88 -20.09
C ALA A 248 35.78 -31.48 -19.83
N LYS A 249 35.51 -32.64 -20.44
CA LYS A 249 34.26 -33.39 -20.25
C LYS A 249 34.20 -34.08 -18.89
N LYS A 250 32.99 -34.06 -18.32
CA LYS A 250 32.35 -35.05 -17.42
C LYS A 250 33.27 -36.08 -16.73
N ALA A 251 33.32 -36.02 -15.40
CA ALA A 251 33.65 -37.15 -14.54
C ALA A 251 32.51 -37.41 -13.54
N GLU A 252 32.13 -38.68 -13.42
CA GLU A 252 31.11 -39.25 -12.53
C GLU A 252 31.66 -40.64 -12.12
N PRO A 253 31.26 -41.23 -10.99
CA PRO A 253 31.46 -40.75 -9.62
C PRO A 253 32.47 -41.64 -8.85
N ALA A 254 33.22 -41.08 -7.91
CA ALA A 254 34.02 -41.88 -6.97
C ALA A 254 33.14 -42.40 -5.82
N LYS A 255 33.26 -43.70 -5.51
CA LYS A 255 32.37 -44.42 -4.60
C LYS A 255 32.65 -44.12 -3.12
N LYS A 256 31.57 -43.86 -2.39
CA LYS A 256 31.28 -44.23 -0.99
C LYS A 256 32.42 -44.97 -0.26
N ALA A 257 33.05 -44.31 0.71
CA ALA A 257 33.74 -45.00 1.80
C ALA A 257 32.69 -45.46 2.82
N GLU A 258 32.80 -46.70 3.29
CA GLU A 258 31.90 -47.32 4.26
C GLU A 258 32.37 -47.09 5.73
N PRO A 259 31.50 -47.30 6.73
CA PRO A 259 31.64 -46.65 8.02
C PRO A 259 32.69 -47.27 8.94
N VAL A 260 33.30 -46.43 9.77
CA VAL A 260 34.15 -46.84 10.90
C VAL A 260 33.28 -47.56 11.95
N PRO A 261 33.68 -48.73 12.48
CA PRO A 261 32.83 -49.55 13.35
C PRO A 261 32.57 -48.92 14.73
N ALA A 262 31.37 -49.17 15.25
CA ALA A 262 31.00 -48.79 16.61
C ALA A 262 31.60 -49.74 17.66
N PRO A 263 31.99 -49.26 18.86
CA PRO A 263 32.33 -50.12 19.98
C PRO A 263 31.10 -50.89 20.51
N GLU A 264 31.33 -52.13 20.93
CA GLU A 264 30.29 -53.10 21.26
C GLU A 264 29.64 -52.91 22.64
N LYS A 265 28.53 -53.62 22.88
CA LYS A 265 27.56 -53.38 23.95
C LYS A 265 28.03 -53.88 25.32
N GLY A 266 28.07 -52.98 26.30
CA GLY A 266 28.02 -53.35 27.73
C GLY A 266 26.58 -53.65 28.15
N ASN A 267 26.27 -54.91 28.45
CA ASN A 267 24.93 -55.39 28.80
C ASN A 267 24.73 -55.43 30.34
N PRO A 268 23.80 -54.66 30.93
CA PRO A 268 23.39 -54.87 32.32
C PRO A 268 22.43 -56.07 32.41
N THR A 269 22.86 -57.10 33.13
CA THR A 269 22.10 -58.35 33.36
C THR A 269 20.90 -58.16 34.28
N ALA A 270 19.89 -59.01 34.10
CA ALA A 270 18.66 -58.98 34.89
C ALA A 270 18.88 -59.33 36.37
N GLY A 271 18.44 -58.44 37.27
CA GLY A 271 18.35 -58.67 38.71
C GLY A 271 16.89 -58.75 39.16
N LYS A 272 16.43 -59.95 39.58
CA LYS A 272 15.06 -60.20 40.04
C LYS A 272 14.76 -59.48 41.36
N SER A 273 13.56 -58.91 41.48
CA SER A 273 12.95 -58.54 42.77
C SER A 273 11.50 -59.01 42.83
N ALA A 274 11.24 -60.00 43.68
CA ALA A 274 9.93 -60.51 44.04
C ALA A 274 9.96 -60.88 45.55
N PRO A 275 8.82 -60.91 46.26
CA PRO A 275 8.78 -60.46 47.66
C PRO A 275 9.11 -61.53 48.69
N LYS A 276 9.62 -61.10 49.85
CA LYS A 276 9.51 -61.85 51.11
C LYS A 276 8.29 -61.38 51.89
N LYS A 277 7.31 -62.28 52.06
CA LYS A 277 6.42 -62.29 53.23
C LYS A 277 7.04 -63.19 54.30
N LYS A 278 7.14 -62.68 55.53
CA LYS A 278 6.82 -63.38 56.78
C LYS A 278 6.38 -62.33 57.78
#